data_AF-A0A7J5P8Z1-F1
#
_entry.id   AF-A0A7J5P8Z1-F1
#
_cell.length_a   1.000
_cell.length_b   1.000
_cell.length_c   1.000
_cell.angle_alpha   90.00
_cell.angle_beta   90.00
_cell.angle_gamma   90.00
#
_symmetry.space_group_name_H-M   'P 1'
#
loop_
_entity.id
_entity.type
_entity.pdbx_description
1 polymer ?
#
loop_
_entity_poly.entity_id
_entity_poly.type
_entity_poly.pdbx_seq_one_letter_code
_entity_poly.pdbx_strand_id
1 'polypeptide(L)'
;FYRIKKEEEENHRNKKEITTKFDEEPIQVNDVSSKNVLPPYNPFIFVESDKTRGREVHLVKYPPTDKANPSLLGTGKDVSRPDEGLYYVSIDLMPFALNMPISEFPIPEEGVRIDESYPKFATWVKSNGAQAKDWYKYPKK
;
A
#
# COMPACT_ATOMS: atom_id res chain seq x y z
N PHE A 1 -27.61 18.35 8.14
CA PHE A 1 -28.45 18.17 9.34
C PHE A 1 -29.82 17.68 8.89
N TYR A 2 -30.12 16.38 9.02
CA TYR A 2 -31.45 15.85 8.69
C TYR A 2 -32.07 15.19 9.92
N ARG A 3 -33.33 15.57 10.19
CA ARG A 3 -34.13 15.20 11.34
C ARG A 3 -35.16 14.16 10.89
N ILE A 4 -35.16 12.99 11.53
CA ILE A 4 -36.13 11.91 11.29
C ILE A 4 -37.32 12.12 12.24
N LYS A 5 -38.55 12.08 11.72
CA LYS A 5 -39.75 11.83 12.54
C LYS A 5 -40.13 10.36 12.36
N LYS A 6 -40.24 9.64 13.48
CA LYS A 6 -40.85 8.31 13.56
C LYS A 6 -42.34 8.51 13.88
N GLU A 7 -43.21 7.83 13.13
CA GLU A 7 -44.54 7.45 13.60
C GLU A 7 -44.62 5.93 13.46
N GLU A 8 -44.87 5.28 14.59
CA GLU A 8 -45.21 3.85 14.72
C GLU A 8 -46.73 3.73 14.67
N GLU A 9 -47.25 2.79 13.88
CA GLU A 9 -48.47 2.06 14.25
C GLU A 9 -48.49 0.67 13.59
N GLU A 10 -49.01 -0.29 14.35
CA GLU A 10 -48.78 -1.74 14.24
C GLU A 10 -49.68 -2.49 13.24
N ASN A 11 -49.05 -3.48 12.60
CA ASN A 11 -49.49 -4.88 12.38
C ASN A 11 -50.77 -5.18 11.55
N HIS A 12 -50.61 -5.89 10.43
CA HIS A 12 -51.21 -7.22 10.14
C HIS A 12 -50.78 -7.74 8.74
N ARG A 13 -50.22 -8.96 8.71
CA ARG A 13 -50.01 -9.90 7.58
C ARG A 13 -49.78 -9.33 6.16
N ASN A 14 -48.54 -9.39 5.69
CA ASN A 14 -48.17 -10.16 4.49
C ASN A 14 -46.64 -10.27 4.36
N LYS A 15 -46.13 -11.50 4.28
CA LYS A 15 -44.72 -11.78 3.96
C LYS A 15 -44.48 -11.39 2.50
N LYS A 16 -44.03 -10.16 2.25
CA LYS A 16 -43.42 -9.80 0.97
C LYS A 16 -41.94 -10.13 1.08
N GLU A 17 -41.50 -11.12 0.33
CA GLU A 17 -40.07 -11.30 0.07
C GLU A 17 -39.57 -10.02 -0.60
N ILE A 18 -38.78 -9.24 0.13
CA ILE A 18 -38.10 -8.07 -0.42
C ILE A 18 -36.88 -8.62 -1.17
N THR A 19 -37.07 -8.95 -2.45
CA THR A 19 -35.95 -9.21 -3.35
C THR A 19 -35.34 -7.85 -3.69
N THR A 20 -34.38 -7.39 -2.89
CA THR A 20 -33.57 -6.22 -3.26
C THR A 20 -32.72 -6.62 -4.45
N LYS A 21 -33.15 -6.26 -5.66
CA LYS A 21 -32.29 -6.31 -6.83
C LYS A 21 -31.27 -5.18 -6.65
N PHE A 22 -30.00 -5.54 -6.48
CA PHE A 22 -28.92 -4.59 -6.65
C PHE A 22 -28.80 -4.35 -8.15
N ASP A 23 -29.33 -3.23 -8.62
CA ASP A 23 -28.99 -2.76 -9.95
C ASP A 23 -27.52 -2.32 -9.88
N GLU A 24 -26.62 -3.14 -10.44
CA GLU A 24 -25.22 -2.79 -10.62
C GLU A 24 -25.10 -1.69 -11.67
N GLU A 25 -25.47 -0.47 -11.30
CA GLU A 25 -25.13 0.70 -12.11
C GLU A 25 -23.62 0.94 -11.96
N PRO A 26 -22.84 0.93 -13.07
CA PRO A 26 -21.42 1.22 -13.00
C PRO A 26 -21.23 2.63 -12.45
N ILE A 27 -20.53 2.74 -11.31
CA ILE A 27 -20.19 4.02 -10.71
C ILE A 27 -19.34 4.79 -11.73
N GLN A 28 -19.92 5.83 -12.33
CA GLN A 28 -19.20 6.72 -13.23
C GLN A 28 -18.28 7.61 -12.41
N VAL A 29 -16.98 7.28 -12.39
CA VAL A 29 -15.98 8.00 -11.61
C VAL A 29 -15.49 9.21 -12.43
N ASN A 30 -16.32 10.25 -12.51
CA ASN A 30 -16.09 11.40 -13.39
C ASN A 30 -14.93 12.32 -12.97
N ASP A 31 -14.39 12.15 -11.76
CA ASP A 31 -13.41 13.09 -11.16
C ASP A 31 -12.14 12.40 -10.65
N VAL A 32 -11.89 11.16 -11.10
CA VAL A 32 -10.62 10.48 -10.80
C VAL A 32 -9.71 10.60 -12.01
N SER A 33 -8.65 11.39 -11.86
CA SER A 33 -7.54 11.44 -12.83
C SER A 33 -7.11 10.02 -13.17
N SER A 34 -6.97 9.70 -14.45
CA SER A 34 -6.51 8.39 -14.93
C SER A 34 -5.18 7.97 -14.31
N LYS A 35 -4.34 8.92 -13.87
CA LYS A 35 -3.11 8.69 -13.10
C LYS A 35 -3.35 8.01 -11.74
N ASN A 36 -4.53 8.15 -11.15
CA ASN A 36 -4.88 7.62 -9.83
C ASN A 36 -5.53 6.23 -9.87
N VAL A 37 -5.88 5.74 -11.07
CA VAL A 37 -6.58 4.46 -11.28
C VAL A 37 -5.91 3.56 -12.29
N LEU A 38 -4.99 4.08 -13.10
CA LEU A 38 -4.18 3.29 -14.03
C LEU A 38 -2.77 3.09 -13.46
N PRO A 39 -2.15 1.93 -13.73
CA PRO A 39 -0.78 1.70 -13.35
C PRO A 39 0.17 2.72 -14.00
N PRO A 40 1.28 3.05 -13.32
CA PRO A 40 1.78 2.38 -12.13
C PRO A 40 1.19 2.91 -10.82
N TYR A 41 0.77 1.99 -9.94
CA TYR A 41 0.18 2.31 -8.64
C TYR A 41 1.23 2.80 -7.63
N ASN A 42 0.79 3.67 -6.71
CA ASN A 42 1.56 4.12 -5.54
C ASN A 42 0.95 3.56 -4.24
N PRO A 43 1.05 2.24 -3.97
CA PRO A 43 0.56 1.67 -2.72
C PRO A 43 1.42 2.11 -1.54
N PHE A 44 0.79 2.28 -0.38
CA PHE A 44 1.45 2.71 0.83
C PHE A 44 0.78 2.16 2.09
N ILE A 45 1.55 2.16 3.18
CA ILE A 45 1.06 1.92 4.54
C ILE A 45 1.34 3.16 5.40
N PHE A 46 0.53 3.37 6.44
CA PHE A 46 0.85 4.31 7.52
C PHE A 46 1.20 3.52 8.78
N VAL A 47 2.29 3.90 9.45
CA VAL A 47 2.96 3.03 10.44
C VAL A 47 2.32 3.09 11.83
N GLU A 48 1.68 4.21 12.17
CA GLU A 48 1.03 4.40 13.48
C GLU A 48 -0.43 4.79 13.24
N SER A 49 -1.36 3.84 13.45
CA SER A 49 -2.79 4.08 13.25
C SER A 49 -3.43 4.94 14.33
N ASP A 50 -2.82 5.02 15.51
CA ASP A 50 -3.29 5.74 16.69
C ASP A 50 -2.61 7.12 16.87
N LYS A 51 -1.48 7.36 16.20
CA LYS A 51 -0.66 8.58 16.33
C LYS A 51 -0.34 9.18 14.96
N THR A 52 -1.22 10.06 14.50
CA THR A 52 -1.10 10.89 13.28
C THR A 52 -0.76 10.15 11.98
N ARG A 53 -1.59 10.33 10.94
CA ARG A 53 -1.40 9.78 9.59
C ARG A 53 -0.10 10.21 8.87
N GLY A 54 0.76 11.02 9.49
CA GLY A 54 1.92 11.64 8.86
C GLY A 54 3.10 10.70 8.58
N ARG A 55 3.16 9.49 9.14
CA ARG A 55 4.24 8.53 8.86
C ARG A 55 3.77 7.49 7.85
N GLU A 56 4.17 7.67 6.60
CA GLU A 56 3.83 6.81 5.47
C GLU A 56 5.07 6.10 4.92
N VAL A 57 4.90 4.89 4.38
CA VAL A 57 5.93 4.13 3.67
C VAL A 57 5.35 3.70 2.32
N HIS A 58 6.07 4.02 1.25
CA HIS A 58 5.68 3.72 -0.14
C HIS A 58 6.75 2.87 -0.84
N LEU A 59 6.46 2.47 -2.08
CA LEU A 59 7.46 1.92 -2.99
C LEU A 59 8.57 2.94 -3.29
N VAL A 60 9.77 2.44 -3.60
CA VAL A 60 10.94 3.26 -3.95
C VAL A 60 10.64 4.21 -5.11
N LYS A 61 11.09 5.47 -4.97
CA LYS A 61 10.89 6.58 -5.93
C LYS A 61 9.43 7.03 -6.12
N TYR A 62 8.49 6.49 -5.36
CA TYR A 62 7.15 7.06 -5.31
C TYR A 62 7.08 8.14 -4.22
N PRO A 63 6.45 9.29 -4.51
CA PRO A 63 6.30 10.34 -3.52
C PRO A 63 5.27 9.96 -2.45
N PRO A 64 5.37 10.54 -1.24
CA PRO A 64 4.32 10.47 -0.21
C PRO A 64 2.97 11.00 -0.69
N THR A 65 1.91 10.74 0.09
CA THR A 65 0.66 11.50 -0.08
C THR A 65 0.76 12.90 0.54
N ASP A 66 -0.17 13.78 0.20
CA ASP A 66 -0.25 15.15 0.74
C ASP A 66 -0.41 15.22 2.27
N LYS A 67 -0.75 14.11 2.94
CA LYS A 67 -0.86 14.07 4.41
C LYS A 67 0.35 13.43 5.10
N ALA A 68 1.37 13.00 4.35
CA ALA A 68 2.62 12.61 4.96
C ALA A 68 3.32 13.83 5.59
N ASN A 69 4.10 13.57 6.63
CA ASN A 69 4.98 14.56 7.21
C ASN A 69 6.34 14.51 6.50
N PRO A 70 6.66 15.47 5.62
CA PRO A 70 7.89 15.44 4.84
C PRO A 70 9.15 15.55 5.72
N SER A 71 9.04 16.11 6.93
CA SER A 71 10.17 16.23 7.87
C SER A 71 10.67 14.88 8.40
N LEU A 72 9.97 13.78 8.13
CA LEU A 72 10.42 12.42 8.45
C LEU A 72 11.32 11.83 7.36
N LEU A 73 11.23 12.35 6.12
CA LEU A 73 12.05 11.88 5.01
C LEU A 73 13.53 12.26 5.24
N GLY A 74 14.43 11.33 4.93
CA GLY A 74 15.87 11.54 5.10
C GLY A 74 16.33 11.48 6.56
N THR A 75 15.50 10.95 7.47
CA THR A 75 15.83 10.80 8.90
C THR A 75 16.13 9.35 9.27
N GLY A 76 16.91 9.15 10.34
CA GLY A 76 17.26 7.81 10.83
C GLY A 76 18.03 7.01 9.79
N LYS A 77 17.44 5.90 9.30
CA LYS A 77 18.01 5.07 8.23
C LYS A 77 17.46 5.41 6.84
N ASP A 78 16.46 6.28 6.73
CA ASP A 78 15.93 6.74 5.45
C ASP A 78 16.91 7.76 4.83
N VAL A 79 17.28 7.55 3.58
CA VAL A 79 18.16 8.45 2.81
C VAL A 79 17.41 9.07 1.62
N SER A 80 16.09 9.18 1.73
CA SER A 80 15.25 9.93 0.80
C SER A 80 15.79 11.33 0.56
N ARG A 81 15.86 11.71 -0.71
CA ARG A 81 16.23 13.04 -1.21
C ARG A 81 15.11 13.50 -2.14
N PRO A 82 14.08 14.18 -1.61
CA PRO A 82 12.95 14.66 -2.40
C PRO A 82 13.38 15.50 -3.61
N ASP A 83 14.40 16.34 -3.44
CA ASP A 83 14.94 17.20 -4.51
C ASP A 83 15.54 16.41 -5.69
N GLU A 84 15.96 15.16 -5.45
CA GLU A 84 16.50 14.23 -6.47
C GLU A 84 15.44 13.20 -6.92
N GLY A 85 14.21 13.28 -6.40
CA GLY A 85 13.15 12.29 -6.65
C GLY A 85 13.44 10.91 -6.04
N LEU A 86 14.35 10.83 -5.06
CA LEU A 86 14.67 9.61 -4.33
C LEU A 86 13.82 9.53 -3.07
N TYR A 87 12.96 8.51 -3.00
CA TYR A 87 12.07 8.30 -1.85
C TYR A 87 12.12 6.85 -1.38
N TYR A 88 11.98 6.67 -0.07
CA TYR A 88 11.80 5.40 0.62
C TYR A 88 12.93 4.38 0.38
N VAL A 89 14.17 4.85 0.50
CA VAL A 89 15.37 4.02 0.39
C VAL A 89 16.17 4.12 1.67
N SER A 90 16.68 2.99 2.17
CA SER A 90 17.52 2.96 3.36
C SER A 90 18.98 3.33 3.05
N ILE A 91 19.76 3.64 4.09
CA ILE A 91 21.20 3.89 4.00
C ILE A 91 21.99 2.73 3.37
N ASP A 92 21.48 1.50 3.48
CA ASP A 92 22.05 0.30 2.85
C ASP A 92 21.57 0.11 1.40
N LEU A 93 20.93 1.13 0.82
CA LEU A 93 20.28 1.14 -0.50
C LEU A 93 19.16 0.10 -0.63
N MET A 94 18.55 -0.31 0.48
CA MET A 94 17.44 -1.26 0.47
C MET A 94 16.10 -0.53 0.33
N PRO A 95 15.16 -1.09 -0.44
CA PRO A 95 13.79 -0.57 -0.50
C PRO A 95 13.06 -0.80 0.83
N PHE A 96 12.23 0.15 1.26
CA PHE A 96 11.32 -0.08 2.40
C PHE A 96 10.06 -0.89 2.03
N ALA A 97 9.68 -0.92 0.75
CA ALA A 97 8.53 -1.69 0.26
C ALA A 97 8.85 -2.39 -1.07
N LEU A 98 8.25 -3.56 -1.25
CA LEU A 98 8.42 -4.42 -2.42
C LEU A 98 7.07 -4.65 -3.10
N ASN A 99 7.04 -4.58 -4.43
CA ASN A 99 5.91 -5.02 -5.24
C ASN A 99 6.28 -6.34 -5.92
N MET A 100 5.59 -7.41 -5.58
CA MET A 100 5.97 -8.78 -5.95
C MET A 100 4.86 -9.46 -6.74
N PRO A 101 5.16 -10.19 -7.83
CA PRO A 101 4.16 -10.87 -8.65
C PRO A 101 3.78 -12.25 -8.05
N ILE A 102 3.59 -12.32 -6.73
CA ILE A 102 3.24 -13.53 -5.98
C ILE A 102 2.22 -13.19 -4.90
N SER A 103 1.28 -14.10 -4.65
CA SER A 103 0.31 -13.98 -3.56
C SER A 103 0.86 -14.49 -2.23
N GLU A 104 1.74 -15.48 -2.26
CA GLU A 104 2.32 -16.12 -1.09
C GLU A 104 3.83 -15.95 -1.11
N PHE A 105 4.33 -15.04 -0.27
CA PHE A 105 5.75 -14.85 -0.03
C PHE A 105 6.10 -15.49 1.32
N PRO A 106 7.01 -16.48 1.37
CA PRO A 106 7.48 -17.02 2.64
C PRO A 106 8.22 -15.92 3.39
N ILE A 107 7.60 -15.44 4.47
CA ILE A 107 8.14 -14.35 5.29
C ILE A 107 9.40 -14.87 5.99
N PRO A 108 10.55 -14.17 5.85
CA PRO A 108 11.73 -14.42 6.66
C PRO A 108 11.42 -14.43 8.17
N GLU A 109 12.29 -15.06 8.94
CA GLU A 109 12.24 -14.90 10.39
C GLU A 109 12.38 -13.42 10.77
N GLU A 110 11.56 -12.94 11.70
CA GLU A 110 11.55 -11.55 12.13
C GLU A 110 12.93 -11.14 12.67
N GLY A 111 13.42 -9.97 12.26
CA GLY A 111 14.76 -9.49 12.64
C GLY A 111 15.92 -10.08 11.84
N VAL A 112 15.71 -11.13 11.03
CA VAL A 112 16.71 -11.63 10.08
C VAL A 112 16.67 -10.78 8.81
N ARG A 113 17.84 -10.36 8.32
CA ARG A 113 17.90 -9.56 7.10
C ARG A 113 17.43 -10.39 5.90
N ILE A 114 16.66 -9.76 5.01
CA ILE A 114 16.13 -10.44 3.82
C ILE A 114 17.22 -10.95 2.87
N ASP A 115 18.40 -10.32 2.82
CA ASP A 115 19.54 -10.79 2.03
C ASP A 115 20.23 -12.02 2.63
N GLU A 116 20.00 -12.32 3.92
CA GLU A 116 20.42 -13.57 4.55
C GLU A 116 19.46 -14.71 4.24
N SER A 117 18.14 -14.44 4.30
CA SER A 117 17.10 -15.41 3.94
C SER A 117 16.98 -15.64 2.44
N TYR A 118 17.28 -14.63 1.61
CA TYR A 118 17.23 -14.69 0.16
C TYR A 118 18.51 -14.08 -0.44
N PRO A 119 19.60 -14.85 -0.60
CA PRO A 119 20.90 -14.34 -1.04
C PRO A 119 20.89 -13.62 -2.40
N LYS A 120 19.98 -14.01 -3.30
CA LYS A 120 19.81 -13.37 -4.61
C LYS A 120 19.19 -11.97 -4.53
N PHE A 121 18.57 -11.62 -3.40
CA PHE A 121 17.96 -10.30 -3.17
C PHE A 121 18.98 -9.17 -3.32
N ALA A 122 20.19 -9.33 -2.78
CA ALA A 122 21.23 -8.32 -2.88
C ALA A 122 21.62 -8.01 -4.34
N THR A 123 21.62 -9.01 -5.21
CA THR A 123 21.87 -8.83 -6.66
C THR A 123 20.73 -8.06 -7.33
N TRP A 124 19.49 -8.38 -6.94
CA TRP A 124 18.31 -7.66 -7.43
C TRP A 124 18.32 -6.18 -6.99
N VAL A 125 18.64 -5.88 -5.73
CA VAL A 125 18.77 -4.49 -5.24
C VAL A 125 19.88 -3.73 -5.97
N LYS A 126 21.09 -4.29 -6.05
CA LYS A 126 22.25 -3.63 -6.69
C LYS A 126 22.05 -3.36 -8.18
N SER A 127 21.22 -4.15 -8.84
CA SER A 127 20.87 -3.98 -10.25
C SER A 127 19.63 -3.11 -10.46
N ASN A 128 19.11 -2.45 -9.41
CA ASN A 128 17.87 -1.67 -9.46
C ASN A 128 16.70 -2.49 -10.07
N GLY A 129 16.62 -3.76 -9.70
CA GLY A 129 15.59 -4.70 -10.14
C GLY A 129 15.77 -5.32 -11.53
N ALA A 130 16.88 -5.05 -12.21
CA ALA A 130 17.13 -5.59 -13.56
C ALA A 130 17.54 -7.07 -13.56
N GLN A 131 18.28 -7.51 -12.54
CA GLN A 131 18.81 -8.88 -12.42
C GLN A 131 18.14 -9.65 -11.28
N ALA A 132 18.26 -10.99 -11.31
CA ALA A 132 17.71 -11.88 -10.30
C ALA A 132 16.22 -11.61 -9.98
N LYS A 133 15.40 -11.34 -11.02
CA LYS A 133 13.98 -10.96 -10.88
C LYS A 133 13.13 -11.98 -10.15
N ASP A 134 13.61 -13.21 -10.04
CA ASP A 134 12.99 -14.35 -9.37
C ASP A 134 13.68 -14.72 -8.04
N TRP A 135 14.45 -13.80 -7.45
CA TRP A 135 15.20 -14.00 -6.20
C TRP A 135 14.36 -14.63 -5.07
N TYR A 136 13.09 -14.24 -4.99
CA TYR A 136 12.11 -14.68 -3.99
C TYR A 136 11.73 -16.16 -4.10
N LYS A 137 12.10 -16.84 -5.20
CA LYS A 137 11.90 -18.29 -5.36
C LYS A 137 13.03 -19.12 -4.75
N TYR A 138 14.10 -18.47 -4.28
CA TYR A 138 15.32 -19.14 -3.82
C TYR A 138 15.67 -18.74 -2.39
N PRO A 139 14.86 -19.13 -1.39
CA PRO A 139 15.23 -18.97 0.01
C PRO A 139 16.46 -19.81 0.34
N LYS A 140 17.27 -19.32 1.27
CA LYS A 140 18.35 -20.09 1.89
C LYS A 140 17.70 -21.21 2.71
N LYS A 141 18.08 -22.45 2.41
CA LYS A 141 17.64 -23.63 3.16
C LYS A 141 18.32 -23.70 4.53
#